data_AF-A0A1E7FSJ5-F1
#
_entry.id   AF-A0A1E7FSJ5-F1
#
_cell.length_a   1.000
_cell.length_b   1.000
_cell.length_c   1.000
_cell.angle_alpha   90.00
_cell.angle_beta   90.00
_cell.angle_gamma   90.00
#
_symmetry.space_group_name_H-M   'P 1'
#
loop_
_entity.id
_entity.type
_entity.pdbx_description
1 polymer ?
#
loop_
_entity_poly.entity_id
_entity_poly.type
_entity_poly.pdbx_seq_one_letter_code
_entity_poly.pdbx_strand_id
1 'polypeptide(L)'
;KDLGNEQLKIGHFLQAIGFYSDALQHSPTNHIILSNRAQAYIKVESYGLAMSDATSALKSDPNYAKAYYRRGSAQFALGHLKDARKDFRKVCQLNPKSKDARAKLKACEK
;
A
#
# COMPACT_ATOMS: atom_id res chain seq x y z
N LYS A 1 -1.61 13.30 8.99
CA LYS A 1 -2.29 12.00 8.72
C LYS A 1 -3.78 12.19 8.44
N ASP A 2 -4.53 12.85 9.31
CA ASP A 2 -6.00 12.88 9.20
C ASP A 2 -6.50 13.71 8.00
N LEU A 3 -5.89 14.87 7.75
CA LEU A 3 -6.12 15.64 6.51
C LEU A 3 -5.83 14.81 5.24
N GLY A 4 -4.73 14.06 5.24
CA GLY A 4 -4.41 13.16 4.13
C GLY A 4 -5.45 12.05 3.94
N ASN A 5 -5.98 11.50 5.04
CA ASN A 5 -7.05 10.49 4.99
C ASN A 5 -8.35 11.06 4.44
N GLU A 6 -8.68 12.31 4.79
CA GLU A 6 -9.86 13.01 4.28
C GLU A 6 -9.78 13.24 2.77
N GLN A 7 -8.65 13.81 2.30
CA GLN A 7 -8.41 13.99 0.88
C GLN A 7 -8.44 12.66 0.11
N LEU A 8 -7.90 11.58 0.70
CA LEU A 8 -7.93 10.25 0.11
C LEU A 8 -9.36 9.71 -0.06
N LYS A 9 -10.28 10.01 0.86
CA LYS A 9 -11.69 9.58 0.80
C LYS A 9 -12.45 10.29 -0.31
N ILE A 10 -12.22 11.58 -0.50
CA ILE A 10 -12.90 12.39 -1.52
C ILE A 10 -12.24 12.29 -2.91
N GLY A 11 -11.15 11.51 -3.04
CA GLY A 11 -10.49 11.24 -4.31
C GLY A 11 -9.40 12.24 -4.70
N HIS A 12 -9.08 13.21 -3.85
CA HIS A 12 -8.00 14.17 -4.07
C HIS A 12 -6.63 13.56 -3.75
N PHE A 13 -6.20 12.60 -4.56
CA PHE A 13 -5.03 11.78 -4.27
C PHE A 13 -3.72 12.57 -4.21
N LEU A 14 -3.53 13.58 -5.07
CA LEU A 14 -2.33 14.42 -5.04
C LEU A 14 -2.26 15.27 -3.76
N GLN A 15 -3.37 15.83 -3.31
CA GLN A 15 -3.44 16.58 -2.04
C GLN A 15 -3.20 15.64 -0.86
N ALA A 16 -3.77 14.43 -0.89
CA ALA A 16 -3.51 13.41 0.11
C ALA A 16 -2.00 13.08 0.21
N ILE A 17 -1.31 12.94 -0.93
CA ILE A 17 0.15 12.71 -0.99
C ILE A 17 0.92 13.86 -0.33
N GLY A 18 0.53 15.11 -0.59
CA GLY A 18 1.11 16.29 0.07
C GLY A 18 1.00 16.19 1.59
N PHE A 19 -0.22 16.06 2.11
CA PHE A 19 -0.46 15.96 3.56
C PHE A 19 0.22 14.77 4.23
N TYR A 20 0.37 13.63 3.54
CA TYR A 20 1.14 12.51 4.08
C TYR A 20 2.64 12.77 4.06
N SER A 21 3.15 13.44 3.03
CA SER A 21 4.57 13.79 2.92
C SER A 21 4.99 14.75 4.04
N ASP A 22 4.17 15.78 4.30
CA ASP A 22 4.39 16.69 5.42
C ASP A 22 4.37 15.95 6.76
N ALA A 23 3.40 15.06 6.96
CA ALA A 23 3.32 14.26 8.18
C ALA A 23 4.52 13.31 8.36
N LEU A 24 5.14 12.84 7.26
CA LEU A 24 6.33 12.00 7.30
C LEU A 24 7.60 12.80 7.60
N GLN A 25 7.63 14.13 7.42
CA GLN A 25 8.76 14.94 7.88
C GLN A 25 8.93 14.87 9.41
N HIS A 26 7.82 14.77 10.14
CA HIS A 26 7.82 14.65 11.60
C HIS A 26 7.84 13.20 12.11
N SER A 27 7.47 12.24 11.27
CA SER A 27 7.36 10.82 11.66
C SER A 27 7.74 9.90 10.49
N PRO A 28 9.01 9.89 10.06
CA PRO A 28 9.44 9.29 8.79
C PRO A 28 9.26 7.78 8.71
N THR A 29 9.23 7.09 9.85
CA THR A 29 9.08 5.64 9.94
C THR A 29 7.64 5.21 10.20
N ASN A 30 6.66 6.14 10.26
CA ASN A 30 5.28 5.78 10.58
C ASN A 30 4.65 4.93 9.47
N HIS A 31 4.61 3.60 9.69
CA HIS A 31 4.11 2.62 8.74
C HIS A 31 2.65 2.86 8.30
N ILE A 32 1.82 3.46 9.15
CA ILE A 32 0.43 3.80 8.81
C ILE A 32 0.41 4.91 7.76
N ILE A 33 1.17 5.98 7.97
CA ILE A 33 1.24 7.11 7.04
C ILE A 33 1.86 6.68 5.71
N LEU A 34 2.97 5.92 5.76
CA LEU A 34 3.60 5.35 4.58
C LEU A 34 2.63 4.46 3.78
N SER A 35 1.86 3.59 4.44
CA SER A 35 0.89 2.73 3.75
C SER A 35 -0.28 3.52 3.13
N ASN A 36 -0.72 4.60 3.78
CA ASN A 36 -1.77 5.45 3.24
C ASN A 36 -1.27 6.31 2.06
N ARG A 37 -0.02 6.80 2.11
CA ARG A 37 0.61 7.48 0.97
C ARG A 37 0.84 6.52 -0.20
N ALA A 38 1.26 5.29 0.07
CA ALA A 38 1.32 4.23 -0.95
C ALA A 38 -0.05 3.98 -1.60
N GLN A 39 -1.15 4.03 -0.85
CA GLN A 39 -2.49 3.93 -1.42
C GLN A 39 -2.80 5.08 -2.37
N ALA A 40 -2.46 6.31 -1.98
CA ALA A 40 -2.65 7.48 -2.82
C ALA A 40 -1.82 7.38 -4.11
N TYR A 41 -0.56 6.94 -4.00
CA TYR A 41 0.31 6.70 -5.16
C TYR A 41 -0.25 5.65 -6.12
N ILE A 42 -0.83 4.55 -5.63
CA ILE A 42 -1.51 3.56 -6.48
C ILE A 42 -2.67 4.20 -7.26
N LYS A 43 -3.40 5.14 -6.64
CA LYS A 43 -4.54 5.80 -7.27
C LYS A 43 -4.16 6.81 -8.36
N VAL A 44 -2.92 7.29 -8.34
CA VAL A 44 -2.34 8.13 -9.41
C VAL A 44 -1.34 7.35 -10.27
N GLU A 45 -1.42 6.01 -10.24
CA GLU A 45 -0.60 5.09 -11.03
C GLU A 45 0.92 5.22 -10.83
N SER A 46 1.34 5.86 -9.74
CA SER A 46 2.75 5.98 -9.35
C SER A 46 3.21 4.73 -8.58
N TYR A 47 3.21 3.60 -9.28
CA TYR A 47 3.43 2.29 -8.66
C TYR A 47 4.82 2.12 -8.04
N GLY A 48 5.86 2.73 -8.64
CA GLY A 48 7.22 2.71 -8.08
C GLY A 48 7.30 3.39 -6.71
N LEU A 49 6.69 4.57 -6.57
CA LEU A 49 6.63 5.29 -5.29
C LEU A 49 5.77 4.52 -4.28
N ALA A 50 4.65 3.95 -4.71
CA ALA A 50 3.81 3.11 -3.86
C ALA A 50 4.57 1.89 -3.30
N MET A 51 5.39 1.22 -4.13
CA MET A 51 6.23 0.10 -3.69
C MET A 51 7.29 0.54 -2.69
N SER A 52 7.92 1.69 -2.90
CA SER A 52 8.92 2.24 -1.99
C SER A 52 8.32 2.53 -0.62
N ASP A 53 7.19 3.24 -0.57
CA ASP A 53 6.48 3.56 0.67
C ASP A 53 5.99 2.29 1.39
N ALA A 54 5.39 1.35 0.66
CA ALA A 54 4.93 0.10 1.24
C ALA A 54 6.08 -0.75 1.78
N THR A 55 7.24 -0.74 1.12
CA THR A 55 8.45 -1.42 1.61
C THR A 55 8.98 -0.75 2.86
N SER A 56 9.03 0.57 2.92
CA SER A 56 9.41 1.31 4.13
C SER A 56 8.44 1.07 5.28
N ALA A 57 7.14 0.97 5.00
CA ALA A 57 6.14 0.60 6.00
C ALA A 57 6.39 -0.79 6.58
N LEU A 58 6.76 -1.76 5.74
CA LEU A 58 7.10 -3.12 6.17
C LEU A 58 8.44 -3.22 6.91
N LYS A 59 9.38 -2.29 6.66
CA LYS A 59 10.60 -2.17 7.48
C LYS A 59 10.28 -1.71 8.90
N SER A 60 9.28 -0.85 9.07
CA SER A 60 8.83 -0.38 10.38
C SER A 60 7.91 -1.38 11.09
N ASP A 61 6.99 -2.02 10.38
CA ASP A 61 6.13 -3.09 10.92
C ASP A 61 6.06 -4.25 9.90
N PRO A 62 6.88 -5.31 10.12
CA PRO A 62 6.93 -6.47 9.23
C PRO A 62 5.64 -7.29 9.16
N ASN A 63 4.68 -7.08 10.08
CA ASN A 63 3.40 -7.79 10.10
C ASN A 63 2.24 -6.91 9.62
N TYR A 64 2.52 -5.75 9.03
CA TYR A 64 1.48 -4.83 8.60
C TYR A 64 0.82 -5.29 7.29
N ALA A 65 -0.28 -6.05 7.41
CA ALA A 65 -1.00 -6.63 6.29
C ALA A 65 -1.42 -5.62 5.21
N LYS A 66 -1.77 -4.38 5.59
CA LYS A 66 -2.12 -3.32 4.63
C LYS A 66 -0.92 -2.95 3.74
N ALA A 67 0.29 -2.86 4.28
CA ALA A 67 1.47 -2.55 3.50
C ALA A 67 1.81 -3.65 2.49
N TYR A 68 1.73 -4.93 2.89
CA TYR A 68 1.82 -6.04 1.93
C TYR A 68 0.77 -5.92 0.81
N TYR A 69 -0.48 -5.60 1.15
CA TYR A 69 -1.53 -5.42 0.15
C TYR A 69 -1.22 -4.27 -0.81
N ARG A 70 -0.69 -3.13 -0.32
CA ARG A 70 -0.29 -2.00 -1.16
C ARG A 70 0.88 -2.35 -2.08
N ARG A 71 1.94 -2.97 -1.55
CA ARG A 71 3.10 -3.39 -2.34
C ARG A 71 2.72 -4.41 -3.40
N GLY A 72 1.94 -5.44 -3.03
CA GLY A 72 1.44 -6.44 -3.96
C GLY A 72 0.52 -5.85 -5.03
N SER A 73 -0.30 -4.85 -4.69
CA SER A 73 -1.15 -4.15 -5.67
C SER A 73 -0.33 -3.35 -6.69
N ALA A 74 0.72 -2.66 -6.24
CA ALA A 74 1.61 -1.92 -7.11
C ALA A 74 2.44 -2.86 -8.01
N GLN A 75 2.96 -3.95 -7.45
CA GLN A 75 3.64 -5.01 -8.21
C GLN A 75 2.73 -5.65 -9.26
N PHE A 76 1.47 -5.93 -8.90
CA PHE A 76 0.49 -6.47 -9.83
C PHE A 76 0.24 -5.53 -11.01
N ALA A 77 0.09 -4.23 -10.74
CA ALA A 77 -0.10 -3.23 -11.79
C ALA A 77 1.13 -3.08 -12.71
N LEU A 78 2.33 -3.30 -12.18
CA LEU A 78 3.58 -3.34 -12.96
C LEU A 78 3.83 -4.68 -13.67
N GLY A 79 2.94 -5.67 -13.56
CA GLY A 79 3.13 -6.99 -14.15
C GLY A 79 4.11 -7.90 -13.39
N HIS A 80 4.58 -7.50 -12.20
CA HIS A 80 5.43 -8.31 -11.33
C HIS A 80 4.61 -9.37 -10.57
N LEU A 81 3.91 -10.23 -11.30
CA LEU A 81 2.91 -11.17 -10.76
C LEU A 81 3.48 -12.14 -9.72
N LYS A 82 4.73 -12.60 -9.91
CA LYS A 82 5.40 -13.52 -8.97
C LYS A 82 5.56 -12.89 -7.58
N ASP A 83 5.95 -11.62 -7.51
CA ASP A 83 6.15 -10.93 -6.23
C ASP A 83 4.83 -10.45 -5.64
N ALA A 84 3.90 -9.99 -6.48
CA ALA A 84 2.54 -9.66 -6.07
C ALA A 84 1.86 -10.86 -5.39
N ARG A 85 2.02 -12.06 -5.96
CA ARG A 85 1.52 -13.32 -5.40
C ARG A 85 2.08 -13.59 -3.99
N LYS A 86 3.38 -13.40 -3.78
CA LYS A 86 4.01 -13.57 -2.46
C LYS A 86 3.40 -12.63 -1.43
N ASP A 87 3.24 -11.35 -1.80
CA ASP A 87 2.66 -10.34 -0.92
C ASP A 87 1.19 -10.64 -0.61
N PHE A 88 0.35 -10.94 -1.60
CA PHE A 88 -1.06 -11.29 -1.34
C PHE A 88 -1.21 -12.57 -0.52
N ARG A 89 -0.33 -13.56 -0.71
CA ARG A 89 -0.29 -14.75 0.16
C ARG A 89 0.02 -14.38 1.60
N LYS A 90 0.97 -13.47 1.83
CA LYS A 90 1.28 -12.97 3.18
C LYS A 90 0.10 -12.21 3.79
N VAL A 91 -0.63 -11.40 3.00
CA VAL A 91 -1.88 -10.77 3.45
C VAL A 91 -2.91 -11.82 3.87
N CYS A 92 -3.07 -12.91 3.11
CA CYS A 92 -3.99 -13.99 3.47
C CYS A 92 -3.56 -14.75 4.74
N GLN A 93 -2.26 -14.86 5.01
CA GLN A 93 -1.75 -15.44 6.26
C GLN A 93 -2.04 -14.54 7.47
N LEU A 94 -1.81 -13.23 7.32
CA LEU A 94 -2.02 -12.24 8.39
C LEU A 94 -3.50 -11.90 8.61
N ASN A 95 -4.30 -11.92 7.55
CA ASN A 95 -5.74 -11.70 7.58
C ASN A 95 -6.48 -12.73 6.71
N PRO A 96 -6.75 -13.93 7.23
CA PRO A 96 -7.42 -15.01 6.50
C PRO A 96 -8.83 -14.68 6.01
N LYS A 97 -9.49 -13.71 6.65
CA LYS A 97 -10.86 -13.29 6.30
C LYS A 97 -10.90 -12.30 5.13
N SER A 98 -9.76 -11.75 4.71
CA SER A 98 -9.69 -10.81 3.59
C SER A 98 -10.13 -11.47 2.28
N LYS A 99 -11.33 -11.10 1.79
CA LYS A 99 -11.85 -11.55 0.50
C LYS A 99 -11.06 -10.92 -0.65
N ASP A 100 -10.71 -9.63 -0.52
CA ASP A 100 -9.97 -8.87 -1.54
C ASP A 100 -8.58 -9.46 -1.79
N ALA A 101 -7.85 -9.80 -0.73
CA ALA A 101 -6.52 -10.40 -0.86
C ALA A 101 -6.58 -11.78 -1.54
N ARG A 102 -7.59 -12.60 -1.24
CA ARG A 102 -7.81 -13.89 -1.90
C ARG A 102 -8.16 -13.73 -3.38
N ALA A 103 -8.98 -12.74 -3.72
CA ALA A 103 -9.31 -12.44 -5.11
C ALA A 103 -8.06 -11.99 -5.90
N LYS A 104 -7.27 -11.09 -5.31
CA LYS A 104 -5.99 -10.63 -5.90
C LYS A 104 -4.96 -11.75 -6.04
N LEU A 105 -4.87 -12.64 -5.05
CA LEU A 105 -3.99 -13.81 -5.11
C LEU A 105 -4.35 -14.72 -6.28
N LYS A 106 -5.64 -15.06 -6.45
CA LYS A 106 -6.13 -15.84 -7.60
C LYS A 106 -5.88 -15.13 -8.92
N ALA A 107 -5.99 -13.80 -8.97
CA ALA A 107 -5.72 -13.02 -10.17
C ALA A 107 -4.23 -13.04 -10.58
N CYS A 108 -3.30 -13.26 -9.64
CA CYS A 108 -1.88 -13.42 -9.94
C CYS A 108 -1.52 -14.84 -10.44
N GLU A 109 -2.46 -15.79 -10.35
CA GLU A 109 -2.26 -17.20 -10.71
C GLU A 109 -2.90 -17.56 -12.06
N LYS A 110 -3.68 -16.64 -12.63
CA LYS A 110 -4.18 -16.73 -14.00
C LYS A 110 -3.13 -16.19 -14.97
#